data_AF-A0A7L9BXY5-F1
#
_entry.id   AF-A0A7L9BXY5-F1
#
_cell.length_a   1.000
_cell.length_b   1.000
_cell.length_c   1.000
_cell.angle_alpha   90.00
_cell.angle_beta   90.00
_cell.angle_gamma   90.00
#
_symmetry.space_group_name_H-M   'P 1'
#
loop_
_entity.id
_entity.type
_entity.pdbx_description
1 polymer ?
#
loop_
_entity_poly.entity_id
_entity_poly.type
_entity_poly.pdbx_seq_one_letter_code
_entity_poly.pdbx_strand_id
1 'polypeptide(L)'
;MLKRAFFAAAIVTMLNAAALTGVAAWAATRGYLSRDRVHAALAVLRGESPAATTQPSAASQPGQDSPQPATAEQLRQRETAEEIARTELERRSQEIANAWKLLEMQQLAMVREKESLEADRKRFAEEVRQQAAAGSDDGFAKELEILGGIKAKDAKALLRLKPDADVVRTLMALDARVGRKIVGECKEPEERLWIGRILDKLHEQNAARAEVLGGSS
;
A
#
# COMPACT_ATOMS: atom_id res chain seq x y z
N MET A 1 18.43 -23.64 12.23
CA MET A 1 18.03 -22.59 11.26
C MET A 1 17.82 -23.13 9.84
N LEU A 2 18.63 -24.09 9.34
CA LEU A 2 18.46 -24.70 8.00
C LEU A 2 17.05 -25.22 7.68
N LYS A 3 16.37 -25.92 8.61
CA LYS A 3 15.03 -26.46 8.37
C LYS A 3 13.99 -25.38 8.05
N ARG A 4 14.11 -24.18 8.63
CA ARG A 4 13.20 -23.06 8.37
C ARG A 4 13.44 -22.44 6.98
N ALA A 5 14.69 -22.39 6.52
CA ALA A 5 15.02 -21.93 5.18
C ALA A 5 14.47 -22.87 4.09
N PHE A 6 14.58 -24.18 4.28
CA PHE A 6 13.99 -25.17 3.35
C PHE A 6 12.47 -25.07 3.27
N PHE A 7 11.78 -24.89 4.40
CA PHE A 7 10.33 -24.70 4.41
C PHE A 7 9.92 -23.41 3.70
N ALA A 8 10.63 -22.30 3.93
CA ALA A 8 10.36 -21.04 3.23
C ALA A 8 10.56 -21.18 1.71
N ALA A 9 11.63 -21.85 1.27
CA ALA A 9 11.89 -22.10 -0.15
C ALA A 9 10.80 -22.98 -0.80
N ALA A 10 10.35 -24.03 -0.11
CA ALA A 10 9.29 -24.92 -0.59
C ALA A 10 7.94 -24.21 -0.72
N ILE A 11 7.61 -23.31 0.21
CA ILE A 11 6.38 -22.52 0.14
C ILE A 11 6.43 -21.55 -1.05
N VAL A 12 7.57 -20.88 -1.27
CA VAL A 12 7.73 -19.96 -2.39
C VAL A 12 7.62 -20.68 -3.74
N THR A 13 8.19 -21.88 -3.88
CA THR A 13 8.06 -22.65 -5.13
C THR A 13 6.64 -23.15 -5.36
N MET A 14 5.94 -23.62 -4.31
CA MET A 14 4.52 -23.98 -4.41
C MET A 14 3.65 -22.80 -4.83
N LEU A 15 3.90 -21.61 -4.26
CA LEU A 15 3.13 -20.40 -4.59
C LEU A 15 3.31 -20.00 -6.05
N ASN A 16 4.55 -20.06 -6.57
CA ASN A 16 4.84 -19.76 -7.96
C ASN A 16 4.24 -20.81 -8.92
N ALA A 17 4.28 -22.09 -8.55
CA ALA A 17 3.65 -23.15 -9.35
C ALA A 17 2.13 -22.96 -9.44
N ALA A 18 1.48 -22.60 -8.32
CA ALA A 18 0.05 -22.31 -8.28
C ALA A 18 -0.32 -21.05 -9.10
N ALA A 19 0.52 -20.02 -9.07
CA ALA A 19 0.31 -18.83 -9.89
C ALA A 19 0.41 -19.15 -11.39
N LEU A 20 1.41 -19.93 -11.80
CA LEU A 20 1.59 -20.33 -13.20
C LEU A 20 0.44 -21.20 -13.71
N THR A 21 -0.04 -22.17 -12.92
CA THR A 21 -1.18 -23.01 -13.30
C THR A 21 -2.47 -22.18 -13.38
N GLY A 22 -2.67 -21.23 -12.48
CA GLY A 22 -3.81 -20.30 -12.52
C GLY A 22 -3.82 -19.43 -13.78
N VAL A 23 -2.67 -18.85 -14.15
CA VAL A 23 -2.55 -18.05 -15.37
C VAL A 23 -2.77 -18.90 -16.63
N ALA A 24 -2.22 -20.11 -16.67
CA ALA A 24 -2.43 -21.04 -17.78
C ALA A 24 -3.90 -21.45 -17.94
N ALA A 25 -4.58 -21.76 -16.83
CA ALA A 25 -6.00 -22.10 -16.82
C ALA A 25 -6.87 -20.92 -17.29
N TRP A 26 -6.58 -19.71 -16.81
CA TRP A 26 -7.28 -18.50 -17.21
C TRP A 26 -7.07 -18.15 -18.69
N ALA A 27 -5.85 -18.35 -19.21
CA ALA A 27 -5.54 -18.12 -20.63
C ALA A 27 -6.27 -19.14 -21.54
N ALA A 28 -6.44 -20.38 -21.07
CA ALA A 28 -7.20 -21.41 -21.78
C ALA A 28 -8.70 -21.08 -21.83
N THR A 29 -9.31 -20.63 -20.73
CA THR A 29 -10.76 -20.32 -20.70
C THR A 29 -11.13 -19.10 -21.54
N ARG A 30 -10.22 -18.13 -21.70
CA ARG A 30 -10.42 -16.98 -22.59
C ARG A 30 -10.12 -17.25 -24.06
N GLY A 31 -9.73 -18.47 -24.44
CA GLY A 31 -9.44 -18.83 -25.83
C GLY A 31 -8.15 -18.22 -26.40
N TYR A 32 -7.25 -17.71 -25.55
CA TYR A 32 -5.96 -17.18 -26.00
C TYR A 32 -4.98 -18.30 -26.42
N LEU A 33 -5.23 -19.54 -25.99
CA LEU A 33 -4.52 -20.74 -26.47
C LEU A 33 -5.26 -21.38 -27.65
N SER A 34 -5.23 -20.74 -28.81
CA SER A 34 -5.52 -21.45 -30.06
C SER A 34 -4.39 -22.45 -30.33
N ARG A 35 -4.71 -23.72 -30.60
CA ARG A 35 -3.75 -24.80 -30.90
C ARG A 35 -2.67 -24.36 -31.90
N ASP A 36 -3.04 -23.57 -32.89
CA ASP A 36 -2.13 -23.06 -33.93
C ASP A 36 -1.03 -22.14 -33.38
N ARG A 37 -1.35 -21.32 -32.37
CA ARG A 37 -0.37 -20.43 -31.71
C ARG A 37 0.59 -21.20 -30.83
N VAL A 38 0.13 -22.27 -30.18
CA VAL A 38 0.99 -23.16 -29.38
C VAL A 38 1.94 -23.92 -30.30
N HIS A 39 1.47 -24.41 -31.46
CA HIS A 39 2.32 -25.03 -32.47
C HIS A 39 3.33 -24.04 -33.06
N ALA A 40 2.93 -22.79 -33.35
CA ALA A 40 3.84 -21.75 -33.82
C ALA A 40 4.91 -21.39 -32.78
N ALA A 41 4.54 -21.26 -31.50
CA ALA A 41 5.48 -20.99 -30.41
C ALA A 41 6.45 -22.16 -30.18
N LEU A 42 5.96 -23.40 -30.25
CA LEU A 42 6.81 -24.60 -30.17
C LEU A 42 7.75 -24.73 -31.36
N ALA A 43 7.33 -24.36 -32.58
CA ALA A 43 8.18 -24.35 -33.76
C ALA A 43 9.35 -23.36 -33.60
N VAL A 44 9.08 -22.14 -33.11
CA VAL A 44 10.12 -21.13 -32.79
C VAL A 44 11.09 -21.66 -31.73
N LEU A 45 10.60 -22.31 -30.68
CA LEU A 45 11.43 -22.91 -29.63
C LEU A 45 12.26 -24.12 -30.13
N ARG A 46 11.76 -24.84 -31.12
CA ARG A 46 12.45 -25.96 -31.79
C ARG A 46 13.44 -25.47 -32.87
N GLY A 47 13.52 -24.16 -33.11
CA GLY A 47 14.39 -23.55 -34.12
C GLY A 47 13.84 -23.65 -35.54
N GLU A 48 12.61 -24.12 -35.70
CA GLU A 48 11.88 -24.13 -36.97
C GLU A 48 11.21 -22.76 -37.13
N SER A 49 11.92 -21.84 -37.80
CA SER A 49 11.35 -20.52 -38.11
C SER A 49 10.10 -20.74 -38.96
N PRO A 50 8.89 -20.34 -38.51
CA PRO A 50 7.70 -20.51 -39.31
C PRO A 50 7.89 -19.69 -40.59
N ALA A 51 7.86 -20.37 -41.73
CA ALA A 51 7.84 -19.72 -43.03
C ALA A 51 6.72 -18.68 -42.99
N ALA A 52 7.09 -17.41 -43.11
CA ALA A 52 6.13 -16.33 -43.22
C ALA A 52 5.15 -16.71 -44.32
N THR A 53 3.88 -16.92 -43.96
CA THR A 53 2.79 -16.99 -44.93
C THR A 53 2.68 -15.60 -45.54
N THR A 54 3.47 -15.38 -46.58
CA THR A 54 3.29 -14.32 -47.56
C THR A 54 1.86 -14.43 -48.09
N GLN A 55 0.97 -13.56 -47.59
CA GLN A 55 -0.20 -13.16 -48.34
C GLN A 55 0.27 -12.69 -49.73
N PRO A 56 -0.30 -13.19 -50.83
CA PRO A 56 -0.05 -12.62 -52.13
C PRO A 56 -0.66 -11.22 -52.14
N SER A 57 0.19 -10.19 -52.12
CA SER A 57 -0.18 -8.84 -52.48
C SER A 57 -0.43 -8.84 -53.99
N ALA A 58 -1.69 -8.97 -54.39
CA ALA A 58 -2.10 -8.77 -55.77
C ALA A 58 -1.91 -7.29 -56.12
N ALA A 59 -0.82 -7.01 -56.82
CA ALA A 59 -0.62 -5.74 -57.51
C ALA A 59 -1.60 -5.68 -58.71
N SER A 60 -2.78 -5.10 -58.49
CA SER A 60 -3.67 -4.68 -59.57
C SER A 60 -3.21 -3.32 -60.09
N GLN A 61 -2.74 -3.32 -61.33
CA GLN A 61 -2.42 -2.12 -62.11
C GLN A 61 -3.69 -1.24 -62.30
N PRO A 62 -3.58 0.09 -62.27
CA PRO A 62 -4.70 0.96 -62.61
C PRO A 62 -4.87 1.01 -64.14
N GLY A 63 -5.81 0.21 -64.65
CA GLY A 63 -6.35 0.36 -65.99
C GLY A 63 -7.16 1.65 -66.08
N GLN A 64 -6.81 2.51 -67.03
CA GLN A 64 -7.55 3.71 -67.40
C GLN A 64 -8.89 3.30 -68.06
N ASP A 65 -9.90 3.02 -67.23
CA ASP A 65 -11.28 2.91 -67.70
C ASP A 65 -11.90 4.32 -67.83
N SER A 66 -12.23 4.68 -69.06
CA SER A 66 -12.96 5.91 -69.36
C SER A 66 -14.36 5.84 -68.73
N PRO A 67 -14.87 6.93 -68.13
CA PRO A 67 -16.14 6.94 -67.42
C PRO A 67 -17.30 6.68 -68.39
N GLN A 68 -17.83 5.45 -68.37
CA GLN A 68 -19.12 5.17 -68.99
C GLN A 68 -20.23 5.88 -68.18
N PRO A 69 -21.23 6.49 -68.84
CA PRO A 69 -22.34 7.15 -68.15
C PRO A 69 -23.11 6.11 -67.32
N ALA A 70 -23.15 6.32 -66.00
CA ALA A 70 -23.82 5.42 -65.07
C ALA A 70 -25.31 5.30 -65.43
N THR A 71 -25.82 4.08 -65.54
CA THR A 71 -27.25 3.81 -65.75
C THR A 71 -28.05 4.33 -64.55
N ALA A 72 -29.30 4.79 -64.76
CA ALA A 72 -30.14 5.36 -63.70
C ALA A 72 -30.30 4.44 -62.46
N GLU A 73 -30.23 3.13 -62.64
CA GLU A 73 -30.23 2.14 -61.56
C GLU A 73 -28.94 2.16 -60.72
N GLN A 74 -27.79 2.39 -61.35
CA GLN A 74 -26.50 2.51 -60.65
C GLN A 74 -26.43 3.77 -59.80
N LEU A 75 -27.06 4.87 -60.24
CA LEU A 75 -27.17 6.10 -59.44
C LEU A 75 -27.98 5.85 -58.15
N ARG A 76 -29.12 5.15 -58.25
CA ARG A 76 -29.92 4.79 -57.07
C ARG A 76 -29.18 3.87 -56.11
N GLN A 77 -28.42 2.90 -56.63
CA GLN A 77 -27.60 2.02 -55.78
C GLN A 77 -26.46 2.76 -55.07
N ARG A 78 -25.90 3.79 -55.70
CA ARG A 78 -24.89 4.65 -55.06
C ARG A 78 -25.52 5.51 -53.95
N GLU A 79 -26.67 6.11 -54.22
CA GLU A 79 -27.40 6.91 -53.22
C GLU A 79 -27.74 6.05 -51.98
N THR A 80 -28.26 4.84 -52.16
CA THR A 80 -28.57 3.95 -51.04
C THR A 80 -27.31 3.48 -50.29
N ALA A 81 -26.23 3.17 -51.01
CA ALA A 81 -24.96 2.81 -50.39
C ALA A 81 -24.37 3.97 -49.57
N GLU A 82 -24.49 5.21 -50.06
CA GLU A 82 -24.06 6.41 -49.34
C GLU A 82 -24.91 6.66 -48.09
N GLU A 83 -26.23 6.48 -48.16
CA GLU A 83 -27.12 6.61 -47.02
C GLU A 83 -26.77 5.59 -45.92
N ILE A 84 -26.57 4.31 -46.30
CA ILE A 84 -26.16 3.25 -45.36
C ILE A 84 -24.81 3.60 -44.73
N ALA A 85 -23.83 4.04 -45.52
CA ALA A 85 -22.51 4.43 -45.02
C ALA A 85 -22.58 5.60 -44.04
N ARG A 86 -23.46 6.59 -44.29
CA ARG A 86 -23.69 7.72 -43.38
C ARG A 86 -24.30 7.27 -42.06
N THR A 87 -25.33 6.42 -42.10
CA THR A 87 -25.96 5.89 -40.88
C THR A 87 -24.99 5.04 -40.07
N GLU A 88 -24.16 4.21 -40.71
CA GLU A 88 -23.13 3.43 -40.01
C GLU A 88 -22.08 4.33 -39.35
N LEU A 89 -21.64 5.39 -40.05
CA LEU A 89 -20.67 6.35 -39.51
C LEU A 89 -21.25 7.10 -38.32
N GLU A 90 -22.51 7.54 -38.41
CA GLU A 90 -23.21 8.18 -37.30
C GLU A 90 -23.30 7.25 -36.09
N ARG A 91 -23.71 5.99 -36.29
CA ARG A 91 -23.76 4.99 -35.21
C ARG A 91 -22.41 4.79 -34.55
N ARG A 92 -21.34 4.61 -35.32
CA ARG A 92 -19.97 4.47 -34.79
C ARG A 92 -19.53 5.72 -34.03
N SER A 93 -19.88 6.91 -34.51
CA SER A 93 -19.56 8.16 -33.82
C SER A 93 -20.24 8.25 -32.45
N GLN A 94 -21.50 7.81 -32.35
CA GLN A 94 -22.26 7.76 -31.10
C GLN A 94 -21.71 6.70 -30.15
N GLU A 95 -21.34 5.51 -30.66
CA GLU A 95 -20.71 4.44 -29.87
C GLU A 95 -19.38 4.92 -29.26
N ILE A 96 -18.54 5.61 -30.05
CA ILE A 96 -17.28 6.20 -29.57
C ILE A 96 -17.56 7.27 -28.51
N ALA A 97 -18.51 8.19 -28.73
CA ALA A 97 -18.86 9.21 -27.76
C ALA A 97 -19.36 8.61 -26.43
N ASN A 98 -20.18 7.56 -26.49
CA ASN A 98 -20.64 6.85 -25.30
C ASN A 98 -19.50 6.13 -24.57
N ALA A 99 -18.57 5.52 -25.30
CA ALA A 99 -17.39 4.88 -24.72
C ALA A 99 -16.49 5.91 -24.00
N TRP A 100 -16.28 7.08 -24.59
CA TRP A 100 -15.54 8.17 -23.96
C TRP A 100 -16.19 8.66 -22.67
N LYS A 101 -17.51 8.85 -22.68
CA LYS A 101 -18.25 9.25 -21.48
C LYS A 101 -18.15 8.21 -20.37
N LEU A 102 -18.25 6.93 -20.72
CA LEU A 102 -18.08 5.84 -19.75
C LEU A 102 -16.67 5.84 -19.16
N LEU A 103 -15.65 6.02 -20.00
CA LEU A 103 -14.26 6.09 -19.56
C LEU A 103 -14.02 7.27 -18.60
N GLU A 104 -14.56 8.45 -18.90
CA GLU A 104 -14.47 9.63 -18.04
C GLU A 104 -15.14 9.39 -16.67
N MET A 105 -16.33 8.78 -16.66
CA MET A 105 -17.02 8.40 -15.42
C MET A 105 -16.20 7.40 -14.59
N GLN A 106 -15.57 6.42 -15.22
CA GLN A 106 -14.71 5.46 -14.52
C GLN A 106 -13.44 6.11 -13.97
N GLN A 107 -12.82 7.04 -14.70
CA GLN A 107 -11.67 7.80 -14.22
C GLN A 107 -12.04 8.64 -13.00
N LEU A 108 -13.19 9.34 -13.04
CA LEU A 108 -13.67 10.11 -11.91
C LEU A 108 -13.97 9.24 -10.68
N ALA A 109 -14.57 8.06 -10.89
CA ALA A 109 -14.81 7.10 -9.82
C ALA A 109 -13.49 6.62 -9.17
N MET A 110 -12.47 6.31 -9.99
CA MET A 110 -11.15 5.91 -9.50
C MET A 110 -10.46 7.02 -8.70
N VAL A 111 -10.58 8.28 -9.12
CA VAL A 111 -10.03 9.42 -8.36
C VAL A 111 -10.70 9.53 -7.00
N ARG A 112 -12.03 9.46 -6.95
CA ARG A 112 -12.80 9.51 -5.69
C ARG A 112 -12.44 8.36 -4.75
N GLU A 113 -12.27 7.14 -5.29
CA GLU A 113 -11.87 5.98 -4.50
C GLU A 113 -10.47 6.15 -3.90
N LYS A 114 -9.52 6.73 -4.66
CA LYS A 114 -8.19 7.06 -4.15
C LYS A 114 -8.25 8.10 -3.03
N GLU A 115 -9.03 9.16 -3.21
CA GLU A 115 -9.22 10.20 -2.19
C GLU A 115 -9.84 9.64 -0.91
N SER A 116 -10.87 8.79 -1.01
CA SER A 116 -11.47 8.14 0.16
C SER A 116 -10.47 7.22 0.87
N LEU A 117 -9.70 6.44 0.10
CA LEU A 117 -8.70 5.54 0.66
C LEU A 117 -7.58 6.31 1.36
N GLU A 118 -7.13 7.44 0.81
CA GLU A 118 -6.17 8.32 1.47
C GLU A 118 -6.73 8.95 2.75
N ALA A 119 -8.00 9.36 2.76
CA ALA A 119 -8.67 9.87 3.95
C ALA A 119 -8.76 8.79 5.04
N ASP A 120 -9.15 7.57 4.67
CA ASP A 120 -9.25 6.44 5.61
C ASP A 120 -7.87 6.07 6.17
N ARG A 121 -6.83 6.06 5.34
CA ARG A 121 -5.44 5.84 5.80
C ARG A 121 -5.00 6.90 6.81
N LYS A 122 -5.33 8.17 6.57
CA LYS A 122 -5.02 9.26 7.50
C LYS A 122 -5.74 9.09 8.83
N ARG A 123 -7.05 8.78 8.80
CA ARG A 123 -7.85 8.50 9.99
C ARG A 123 -7.30 7.33 10.78
N PHE A 124 -7.01 6.21 10.11
CA PHE A 124 -6.44 5.03 10.76
C PHE A 124 -5.07 5.33 11.38
N ALA A 125 -4.20 6.08 10.69
CA ALA A 125 -2.90 6.47 11.23
C ALA A 125 -3.05 7.37 12.48
N GLU A 126 -4.06 8.24 12.51
CA GLU A 126 -4.38 9.07 13.65
C GLU A 126 -4.92 8.24 14.83
N GLU A 127 -5.86 7.33 14.58
CA GLU A 127 -6.37 6.39 15.59
C GLU A 127 -5.26 5.53 16.20
N VAL A 128 -4.36 5.00 15.39
CA VAL A 128 -3.20 4.22 15.89
C VAL A 128 -2.28 5.09 16.75
N ARG A 129 -2.06 6.36 16.38
CA ARG A 129 -1.27 7.29 17.20
C ARG A 129 -1.97 7.61 18.52
N GLN A 130 -3.28 7.85 18.50
CA GLN A 130 -4.08 8.11 19.69
C GLN A 130 -4.10 6.89 20.62
N GLN A 131 -4.26 5.68 20.07
CA GLN A 131 -4.21 4.43 20.83
C GLN A 131 -2.81 4.16 21.39
N ALA A 132 -1.75 4.46 20.64
CA ALA A 132 -0.38 4.33 21.13
C ALA A 132 -0.11 5.30 22.29
N ALA A 133 -0.60 6.55 22.20
CA ALA A 133 -0.51 7.52 23.28
C ALA A 133 -1.34 7.11 24.50
N ALA A 134 -2.59 6.70 24.30
CA ALA A 134 -3.47 6.26 25.39
C ALA A 134 -2.97 4.96 26.06
N GLY A 135 -2.46 4.00 25.27
CA GLY A 135 -1.90 2.75 25.76
C GLY A 135 -0.60 2.93 26.55
N SER A 136 0.23 3.93 26.18
CA SER A 136 1.38 4.30 27.00
C SER A 136 0.96 4.89 28.35
N ASP A 137 -0.17 5.59 28.41
CA ASP A 137 -0.64 6.23 29.62
C ASP A 137 -1.31 5.24 30.60
N ASP A 138 -2.13 4.30 30.11
CA ASP A 138 -2.80 3.31 30.98
C ASP A 138 -1.80 2.33 31.63
N GLY A 139 -0.85 1.80 30.84
CA GLY A 139 0.21 0.95 31.37
C GLY A 139 1.09 1.67 32.39
N PHE A 140 1.38 2.95 32.13
CA PHE A 140 2.17 3.79 33.05
C PHE A 140 1.39 4.14 34.32
N ALA A 141 0.10 4.46 34.22
CA ALA A 141 -0.76 4.73 35.37
C ALA A 141 -0.83 3.51 36.31
N LYS A 142 -0.98 2.31 35.75
CA LYS A 142 -0.98 1.06 36.53
C LYS A 142 0.38 0.77 37.16
N GLU A 143 1.47 1.08 36.47
CA GLU A 143 2.81 1.01 37.05
C GLU A 143 2.96 1.95 38.26
N LEU A 144 2.46 3.19 38.16
CA LEU A 144 2.49 4.15 39.27
C LEU A 144 1.64 3.69 40.45
N GLU A 145 0.46 3.10 40.21
CA GLU A 145 -0.39 2.53 41.25
C GLU A 145 0.33 1.40 42.01
N ILE A 146 0.94 0.48 41.27
CA ILE A 146 1.71 -0.63 41.85
C ILE A 146 2.90 -0.10 42.67
N LEU A 147 3.68 0.84 42.10
CA LEU A 147 4.83 1.43 42.79
C LEU A 147 4.41 2.21 44.04
N GLY A 148 3.24 2.85 44.03
CA GLY A 148 2.67 3.54 45.18
C GLY A 148 2.21 2.59 46.30
N GLY A 149 1.77 1.38 45.96
CA GLY A 149 1.26 0.39 46.89
C GLY A 149 2.33 -0.48 47.59
N ILE A 150 3.52 -0.61 46.99
CA ILE A 150 4.60 -1.44 47.54
C ILE A 150 5.53 -0.67 48.50
N LYS A 151 6.40 -1.40 49.22
CA LYS A 151 7.38 -0.80 50.12
C LYS A 151 8.46 -0.07 49.33
N ALA A 152 8.94 1.05 49.88
CA ALA A 152 9.96 1.90 49.24
C ALA A 152 11.25 1.14 48.87
N LYS A 153 11.65 0.16 49.68
CA LYS A 153 12.82 -0.69 49.41
C LYS A 153 12.64 -1.55 48.15
N ASP A 154 11.45 -2.10 47.95
CA ASP A 154 11.13 -2.96 46.81
C ASP A 154 10.92 -2.11 45.55
N ALA A 155 10.26 -0.95 45.69
CA ALA A 155 10.13 0.04 44.62
C ALA A 155 11.50 0.51 44.10
N LYS A 156 12.45 0.80 44.99
CA LYS A 156 13.84 1.11 44.61
C LYS A 156 14.46 0.00 43.77
N ALA A 157 14.33 -1.26 44.19
CA ALA A 157 14.89 -2.40 43.47
C ALA A 157 14.30 -2.52 42.07
N LEU A 158 12.98 -2.32 41.91
CA LEU A 158 12.31 -2.32 40.62
C LEU A 158 12.74 -1.15 39.73
N LEU A 159 12.88 0.06 40.29
CA LEU A 159 13.33 1.23 39.54
C LEU A 159 14.77 1.09 39.02
N ARG A 160 15.66 0.40 39.74
CA ARG A 160 17.03 0.14 39.26
C ARG A 160 17.11 -0.78 38.04
N LEU A 161 16.06 -1.56 37.76
CA LEU A 161 15.99 -2.40 36.57
C LEU A 161 15.58 -1.60 35.32
N LYS A 162 15.09 -0.37 35.51
CA LYS A 162 14.60 0.49 34.43
C LYS A 162 15.69 1.47 33.96
N PRO A 163 15.63 1.92 32.69
CA PRO A 163 16.49 2.99 32.21
C PRO A 163 16.28 4.27 33.02
N ASP A 164 17.36 5.04 33.22
CA ASP A 164 17.33 6.30 33.99
C ASP A 164 16.21 7.26 33.52
N ALA A 165 15.95 7.35 32.21
CA ALA A 165 14.92 8.22 31.64
C ALA A 165 13.51 7.84 32.12
N ASP A 166 13.21 6.54 32.19
CA ASP A 166 11.93 6.05 32.69
C ASP A 166 11.81 6.29 34.20
N VAL A 167 12.90 6.11 34.95
CA VAL A 167 12.92 6.37 36.40
C VAL A 167 12.63 7.84 36.70
N VAL A 168 13.22 8.76 35.94
CA VAL A 168 12.93 10.21 36.06
C VAL A 168 11.45 10.45 35.80
N ARG A 169 10.90 9.93 34.68
CA ARG A 169 9.48 10.08 34.34
C ARG A 169 8.57 9.52 35.43
N THR A 170 8.88 8.34 35.95
CA THR A 170 8.12 7.69 37.02
C THR A 170 8.16 8.50 38.31
N LEU A 171 9.33 8.97 38.74
CA LEU A 171 9.46 9.79 39.95
C LEU A 171 8.78 11.17 39.84
N MET A 172 8.68 11.74 38.63
CA MET A 172 7.91 12.97 38.39
C MET A 172 6.41 12.78 38.56
N ALA A 173 5.88 11.62 38.15
CA ALA A 173 4.45 11.34 38.16
C ALA A 173 3.98 10.71 39.49
N LEU A 174 4.90 10.18 40.29
CA LEU A 174 4.61 9.61 41.61
C LEU A 174 4.33 10.71 42.63
N ASP A 175 3.50 10.42 43.64
CA ASP A 175 3.28 11.33 44.77
C ASP A 175 4.62 11.67 45.46
N ALA A 176 4.84 12.96 45.72
CA ALA A 176 6.11 13.47 46.25
C ALA A 176 6.50 12.84 47.60
N ARG A 177 5.52 12.42 48.42
CA ARG A 177 5.82 11.73 49.69
C ARG A 177 6.36 10.33 49.42
N VAL A 178 5.80 9.60 48.45
CA VAL A 178 6.28 8.26 48.08
C VAL A 178 7.65 8.36 47.41
N GLY A 179 7.83 9.30 46.48
CA GLY A 179 9.12 9.54 45.82
C GLY A 179 10.23 9.83 46.82
N ARG A 180 10.00 10.72 47.79
CA ARG A 180 10.96 11.01 48.88
C ARG A 180 11.30 9.78 49.72
N LYS A 181 10.33 8.91 50.01
CA LYS A 181 10.59 7.66 50.75
C LYS A 181 11.51 6.73 49.96
N ILE A 182 11.28 6.58 48.66
CA ILE A 182 12.11 5.73 47.77
C ILE A 182 13.54 6.28 47.71
N VAL A 183 13.71 7.59 47.51
CA VAL A 183 15.01 8.27 47.54
C VAL A 183 15.72 8.04 48.88
N GLY A 184 14.98 8.12 50.00
CA GLY A 184 15.52 7.88 51.35
C GLY A 184 16.02 6.43 51.60
N GLU A 185 15.56 5.45 50.83
CA GLU A 185 16.04 4.07 50.90
C GLU A 185 17.33 3.81 50.10
N CYS A 186 17.81 4.80 49.34
CA CYS A 186 19.08 4.74 48.59
C CYS A 186 20.27 5.08 49.51
N LYS A 187 20.61 4.16 50.42
CA LYS A 187 21.60 4.40 51.48
C LYS A 187 23.03 4.04 51.08
N GLU A 188 23.17 3.07 50.17
CA GLU A 188 24.48 2.60 49.69
C GLU A 188 25.19 3.68 48.85
N PRO A 189 26.53 3.74 48.85
CA PRO A 189 27.27 4.78 48.13
C PRO A 189 26.99 4.77 46.62
N GLU A 190 26.88 3.59 46.02
CA GLU A 190 26.52 3.45 44.60
C GLU A 190 25.08 3.92 44.32
N GLU A 191 24.17 3.65 45.25
CA GLU A 191 22.76 4.07 45.13
C GLU A 191 22.61 5.58 45.24
N ARG A 192 23.43 6.22 46.09
CA ARG A 192 23.48 7.68 46.22
C ARG A 192 23.97 8.36 44.95
N LEU A 193 25.00 7.82 44.32
CA LEU A 193 25.49 8.32 43.04
C LEU A 193 24.45 8.14 41.93
N TRP A 194 23.78 6.99 41.90
CA TRP A 194 22.70 6.74 40.96
C TRP A 194 21.55 7.72 41.15
N ILE A 195 21.00 7.85 42.36
CA ILE A 195 19.87 8.75 42.59
C ILE A 195 20.25 10.23 42.41
N GLY A 196 21.50 10.61 42.69
CA GLY A 196 22.03 11.94 42.37
C GLY A 196 21.90 12.26 40.88
N ARG A 197 22.39 11.36 40.01
CA ARG A 197 22.25 11.52 38.55
C ARG A 197 20.79 11.59 38.09
N ILE A 198 19.89 10.84 38.73
CA ILE A 198 18.45 10.88 38.42
C ILE A 198 17.85 12.23 38.82
N LEU A 199 18.21 12.77 40.00
CA LEU A 199 17.73 14.06 40.48
C LEU A 199 18.28 15.24 39.66
N ASP A 200 19.51 15.15 39.18
CA ASP A 200 20.08 16.16 38.28
C ASP A 200 19.30 16.20 36.96
N LYS A 201 19.05 15.05 36.33
CA LYS A 201 18.20 14.93 35.13
C LYS A 201 16.77 15.43 35.36
N LEU A 202 16.22 15.19 36.56
CA LEU A 202 14.92 15.69 36.96
C LEU A 202 14.89 17.22 37.04
N HIS A 203 15.94 17.84 37.56
CA HIS A 203 16.09 19.30 37.59
C HIS A 203 16.22 19.88 36.18
N GLU A 204 17.04 19.28 35.31
CA GLU A 204 17.18 19.70 33.92
C GLU A 204 15.85 19.65 33.15
N GLN A 205 15.05 18.58 33.30
CA GLN A 205 13.74 18.49 32.66
C GLN A 205 12.75 19.52 33.18
N ASN A 206 12.76 19.81 34.48
CA ASN A 206 11.90 20.84 35.07
C ASN A 206 12.29 22.24 34.60
N ALA A 207 13.58 22.53 34.49
CA ALA A 207 14.09 23.80 33.95
C ALA A 207 13.67 23.98 32.48
N ALA A 208 13.86 22.95 31.64
CA ALA A 208 13.46 22.99 30.23
C ALA A 208 11.95 23.20 30.05
N ARG A 209 11.10 22.59 30.89
CA ARG A 209 9.65 22.82 30.88
C ARG A 209 9.27 24.25 31.29
N ALA A 210 9.98 24.82 32.26
CA ALA A 210 9.74 26.20 32.70
C ALA A 210 10.09 27.22 31.60
N GLU A 211 11.17 27.00 30.84
CA GLU A 211 11.55 27.86 29.71
C GLU A 211 10.50 27.85 28.57
N VAL A 212 9.96 26.68 28.23
CA VAL A 212 8.91 26.55 27.21
C VAL A 212 7.64 27.31 27.60
N LEU A 213 7.27 27.26 28.89
CA LEU A 213 6.09 27.97 29.40
C LEU A 213 6.33 29.49 29.51
N GLY A 214 7.55 29.92 29.86
CA GLY A 214 7.91 31.34 29.99
C GLY A 214 8.21 32.04 28.66
N GLY A 215 8.55 31.31 27.59
CA GLY A 215 8.84 31.88 26.26
C GLY A 215 7.63 32.01 25.34
N SER A 216 6.44 31.55 25.77
CA SER A 216 5.20 31.60 24.98
C SER A 216 4.26 32.76 25.36
N SER A 217 4.70 33.67 26.23
CA SER A 217 3.99 34.89 26.65
C SER A 217 4.52 36.11 25.91
#